data_AF-A0A1Q7PDT8-F1
#
_entry.id   AF-A0A1Q7PDT8-F1
#
_cell.length_a   1.000
_cell.length_b   1.000
_cell.length_c   1.000
_cell.angle_alpha   90.00
_cell.angle_beta   90.00
_cell.angle_gamma   90.00
#
_symmetry.space_group_name_H-M   'P 1'
#
loop_
_entity.id
_entity.type
_entity.pdbx_description
1 polymer ?
#
loop_
_entity_poly.entity_id
_entity_poly.type
_entity_poly.pdbx_seq_one_letter_code
_entity_poly.pdbx_strand_id
1 'polypeptide(L)'
;MKLDQDELTRLAGEHRFQVAALEKVIRLGDLLVEFSRNPLLRDGLLLKGGTALNLCFGPPLRLSVDLDFNYVRAEGRDQMLADQPELERAIRRIAETRAYRVQASRDEHAGRKLFLGYQAASGTPDRIEVDVNYLHRVPLVSPIERTCWQPGQYPAPQARLVGMEELAAGKLCALLDRAAPRDLYDAVRLPELARHVWATPRFRGACGHSPASGALVHRGPTGPRVGRCN
;
A
#
# COMPACT_ATOMS: atom_id res chain seq x y z
N MET A 1 21.86 9.67 -0.61
CA MET A 1 22.27 8.42 -1.29
C MET A 1 22.66 8.75 -2.72
N LYS A 2 23.86 8.34 -3.17
CA LYS A 2 24.30 8.48 -4.56
C LYS A 2 24.14 7.12 -5.22
N LEU A 3 23.32 7.04 -6.27
CA LEU A 3 23.07 5.82 -7.02
C LEU A 3 23.88 5.84 -8.31
N ASP A 4 24.35 4.68 -8.73
CA ASP A 4 25.12 4.51 -9.96
C ASP A 4 24.20 4.19 -11.16
N GLN A 5 24.39 4.91 -12.27
CA GLN A 5 23.50 4.82 -13.43
C GLN A 5 23.62 3.46 -14.15
N ASP A 6 24.82 2.88 -14.20
CA ASP A 6 25.06 1.59 -14.86
C ASP A 6 24.44 0.46 -14.04
N GLU A 7 24.61 0.50 -12.70
CA GLU A 7 23.94 -0.43 -11.79
C GLU A 7 22.41 -0.35 -11.91
N LEU A 8 21.84 0.87 -11.91
CA LEU A 8 20.40 1.07 -12.07
C LEU A 8 19.89 0.55 -13.41
N THR A 9 20.65 0.75 -14.49
CA THR A 9 20.31 0.24 -15.83
C THR A 9 20.29 -1.28 -15.85
N ARG A 10 21.28 -1.93 -15.24
CA ARG A 10 21.34 -3.39 -15.10
C ARG A 10 20.14 -3.92 -14.31
N LEU A 11 19.90 -3.40 -13.11
CA LEU A 11 18.79 -3.84 -12.25
C LEU A 11 17.42 -3.61 -12.90
N ALA A 12 17.26 -2.48 -13.61
CA ALA A 12 16.04 -2.18 -14.35
C ALA A 12 15.80 -3.18 -15.48
N GLY A 13 16.84 -3.59 -16.20
CA GLY A 13 16.78 -4.65 -17.21
C GLY A 13 16.40 -6.01 -16.61
N GLU A 14 17.01 -6.39 -15.48
CA GLU A 14 16.75 -7.66 -14.78
C GLU A 14 15.29 -7.79 -14.34
N HIS A 15 14.73 -6.71 -13.79
CA HIS A 15 13.36 -6.69 -13.30
C HIS A 15 12.33 -6.18 -14.33
N ARG A 16 12.78 -5.83 -15.54
CA ARG A 16 11.96 -5.29 -16.65
C ARG A 16 11.16 -4.04 -16.26
N PHE A 17 11.79 -3.13 -15.53
CA PHE A 17 11.21 -1.84 -15.16
C PHE A 17 11.94 -0.68 -15.82
N GLN A 18 11.30 0.49 -15.80
CA GLN A 18 11.92 1.73 -16.23
C GLN A 18 12.96 2.18 -15.19
N VAL A 19 14.14 2.63 -15.64
CA VAL A 19 15.26 3.03 -14.78
C VAL A 19 14.83 4.10 -13.78
N ALA A 20 14.15 5.16 -14.24
CA ALA A 20 13.69 6.25 -13.37
C ALA A 20 12.70 5.77 -12.29
N ALA A 21 11.79 4.84 -12.63
CA ALA A 21 10.84 4.29 -11.68
C ALA A 21 11.53 3.38 -10.65
N LEU A 22 12.51 2.59 -11.08
CA LEU A 22 13.29 1.73 -10.17
C LEU A 22 14.14 2.57 -9.21
N GLU A 23 14.78 3.63 -9.70
CA GLU A 23 15.52 4.58 -8.87
C GLU A 23 14.61 5.18 -7.79
N LYS A 24 13.38 5.59 -8.15
CA LYS A 24 12.40 6.05 -7.14
C LYS A 24 12.15 4.99 -6.08
N VAL A 25 11.89 3.74 -6.48
CA VAL A 25 11.62 2.65 -5.52
C VAL A 25 12.78 2.44 -4.55
N ILE A 26 14.02 2.51 -5.03
CA ILE A 26 15.22 2.43 -4.17
C ILE A 26 15.25 3.57 -3.16
N ARG A 27 14.98 4.79 -3.62
CA ARG A 27 14.90 5.98 -2.77
C ARG A 27 13.72 5.96 -1.79
N LEU A 28 12.56 5.40 -2.18
CA LEU A 28 11.44 5.17 -1.27
C LEU A 28 11.84 4.20 -0.15
N GLY A 29 12.58 3.15 -0.50
CA GLY A 29 13.09 2.18 0.47
C GLY A 29 13.97 2.83 1.52
N ASP A 30 14.92 3.63 1.06
CA ASP A 30 15.82 4.42 1.91
C ASP A 30 15.06 5.37 2.85
N LEU A 31 14.04 6.08 2.35
CA LEU A 31 13.19 6.93 3.18
C LEU A 31 12.37 6.13 4.22
N LEU A 32 11.83 4.97 3.84
CA LEU A 32 11.07 4.12 4.76
C LEU A 32 11.96 3.54 5.88
N VAL A 33 13.22 3.20 5.59
CA VAL A 33 14.20 2.84 6.63
C VAL A 33 14.33 3.99 7.64
N GLU A 34 14.49 5.22 7.19
CA GLU A 34 14.63 6.37 8.10
C GLU A 34 13.36 6.69 8.87
N PHE A 35 12.20 6.56 8.24
CA PHE A 35 10.92 6.76 8.93
C PHE A 35 10.72 5.72 10.03
N SER A 36 11.13 4.47 9.80
CA SER A 36 11.07 3.42 10.84
C SER A 36 12.01 3.68 12.03
N ARG A 37 13.11 4.41 11.82
CA ARG A 37 14.07 4.79 12.88
C ARG A 37 13.59 5.97 13.73
N ASN A 38 12.66 6.77 13.21
CA ASN A 38 12.07 7.89 13.94
C ASN A 38 10.80 7.42 14.69
N PRO A 39 10.77 7.42 16.03
CA PRO A 39 9.60 6.92 16.79
C PRO A 39 8.28 7.63 16.46
N LEU A 40 8.33 8.95 16.23
CA LEU A 40 7.14 9.74 15.90
C LEU A 40 6.50 9.26 14.59
N LEU A 41 7.33 9.02 13.57
CA LEU A 41 6.87 8.56 12.26
C LEU A 41 6.52 7.07 12.26
N ARG A 42 7.37 6.23 12.85
CA ARG A 42 7.14 4.79 12.97
C ARG A 42 5.82 4.48 13.65
N ASP A 43 5.56 5.12 14.78
CA ASP A 43 4.39 4.80 15.59
C ASP A 43 3.14 5.53 15.08
N GLY A 44 3.34 6.67 14.41
CA GLY A 44 2.28 7.57 13.97
C GLY A 44 1.79 7.47 12.54
N LEU A 45 2.48 6.74 11.66
CA LEU A 45 2.10 6.60 10.25
C LEU A 45 1.88 5.14 9.86
N LEU A 46 0.83 4.90 9.08
CA LEU A 46 0.59 3.63 8.40
C LEU A 46 0.63 3.84 6.89
N LEU A 47 1.50 3.11 6.19
CA LEU A 47 1.59 3.16 4.73
C LEU A 47 0.34 2.52 4.11
N LYS A 48 -0.18 3.17 3.08
CA LYS A 48 -1.35 2.73 2.29
C LYS A 48 -1.06 2.87 0.79
N GLY A 49 -2.11 2.71 -0.01
CA GLY A 49 -2.07 3.04 -1.43
C GLY A 49 -1.34 2.01 -2.29
N GLY A 50 -0.84 2.47 -3.44
CA GLY A 50 -0.20 1.60 -4.44
C GLY A 50 1.13 1.01 -3.99
N THR A 51 1.88 1.77 -3.21
CA THR A 51 3.22 1.37 -2.75
C THR A 51 3.14 0.29 -1.69
N ALA A 52 2.22 0.41 -0.71
CA ALA A 52 1.93 -0.68 0.22
C ALA A 52 1.54 -1.97 -0.51
N LEU A 53 0.59 -1.87 -1.46
CA LEU A 53 0.07 -3.04 -2.17
C LEU A 53 1.11 -3.72 -3.08
N ASN A 54 1.85 -2.93 -3.85
CA ASN A 54 2.71 -3.48 -4.91
C ASN A 54 4.11 -3.84 -4.40
N LEU A 55 4.61 -3.18 -3.35
CA LEU A 55 5.97 -3.43 -2.87
C LEU A 55 6.01 -4.36 -1.66
N CYS A 56 4.97 -4.42 -0.82
CA CYS A 56 5.08 -5.10 0.48
C CYS A 56 4.41 -6.50 0.53
N PHE A 57 4.08 -7.07 -0.64
CA PHE A 57 3.47 -8.40 -0.79
C PHE A 57 4.24 -9.31 -1.77
N GLY A 58 5.55 -9.08 -1.89
CA GLY A 58 6.46 -9.85 -2.74
C GLY A 58 7.03 -9.01 -3.90
N PRO A 59 7.72 -9.66 -4.85
CA PRO A 59 8.22 -8.98 -6.04
C PRO A 59 7.09 -8.29 -6.83
N PRO A 60 7.20 -6.99 -7.12
CA PRO A 60 6.16 -6.25 -7.82
C PRO A 60 6.03 -6.74 -9.26
N LEU A 61 4.81 -6.73 -9.80
CA LEU A 61 4.59 -6.77 -11.26
C LEU A 61 4.45 -5.38 -11.88
N ARG A 62 4.24 -4.35 -11.05
CA ARG A 62 4.36 -2.94 -11.43
C ARG A 62 4.95 -2.14 -10.27
N LEU A 63 5.67 -1.07 -10.59
CA LEU A 63 6.18 -0.16 -9.57
C LEU A 63 5.13 0.90 -9.19
N SER A 64 5.17 1.29 -7.92
CA SER A 64 4.48 2.45 -7.37
C SER A 64 5.54 3.34 -6.73
N VAL A 65 5.42 4.65 -6.93
CA VAL A 65 6.54 5.60 -6.76
C VAL A 65 6.27 6.74 -5.77
N ASP A 66 5.12 6.70 -5.09
CA ASP A 66 4.69 7.69 -4.10
C ASP A 66 4.56 7.02 -2.71
N LEU A 67 4.74 7.77 -1.62
CA LEU A 67 4.44 7.30 -0.26
C LEU A 67 3.14 7.90 0.23
N ASP A 68 2.08 7.09 0.32
CA ASP A 68 0.79 7.50 0.88
C ASP A 68 0.66 6.96 2.31
N PHE A 69 0.42 7.83 3.29
CA PHE A 69 0.24 7.45 4.69
C PHE A 69 -1.11 7.89 5.27
N ASN A 70 -1.59 7.15 6.26
CA ASN A 70 -2.57 7.64 7.23
C ASN A 70 -1.85 7.97 8.54
N TYR A 71 -2.15 9.13 9.12
CA TYR A 71 -1.77 9.46 10.49
C TYR A 71 -2.64 8.69 11.49
N VAL A 72 -2.06 8.09 12.52
CA VAL A 72 -2.78 7.23 13.49
C VAL A 72 -2.38 7.43 14.96
N ARG A 73 -1.66 8.51 15.33
CA ARG A 73 -1.24 8.69 16.74
C ARG A 73 -2.38 9.05 17.69
N ALA A 74 -3.41 9.72 17.18
CA ALA A 74 -4.53 10.16 17.99
C ALA A 74 -5.84 10.14 17.19
N GLU A 75 -6.91 9.68 17.81
CA GLU A 75 -8.25 9.69 17.22
C GLU A 75 -8.85 11.10 17.22
N GLY A 76 -8.57 11.86 18.28
CA GLY A 76 -9.07 13.21 18.50
C GLY A 76 -8.42 14.25 17.58
N ARG A 77 -9.25 15.17 17.06
CA ARG A 77 -8.80 16.23 16.14
C ARG A 77 -7.78 17.16 16.77
N ASP A 78 -7.98 17.57 18.02
CA ASP A 78 -7.12 18.57 18.66
C ASP A 78 -5.70 18.04 18.86
N GLN A 79 -5.56 16.79 19.29
CA GLN A 79 -4.26 16.14 19.38
C GLN A 79 -3.63 15.92 18.00
N MET A 80 -4.42 15.54 16.99
CA MET A 80 -3.90 15.44 15.62
C MET A 80 -3.35 16.79 15.11
N LEU A 81 -4.04 17.89 15.35
CA LEU A 81 -3.57 19.22 14.95
C LEU A 81 -2.30 19.64 15.71
N ALA A 82 -2.15 19.21 16.96
CA ALA A 82 -0.92 19.43 17.73
C ALA A 82 0.25 18.59 17.19
N ASP A 83 -0.03 17.35 16.76
CA ASP A 83 0.98 16.41 16.24
C ASP A 83 1.42 16.75 14.81
N GLN A 84 0.52 17.27 13.98
CA GLN A 84 0.75 17.51 12.56
C GLN A 84 2.03 18.32 12.28
N PRO A 85 2.27 19.49 12.92
CA PRO A 85 3.50 20.26 12.69
C PRO A 85 4.77 19.54 13.14
N GLU A 86 4.70 18.67 14.15
CA GLU A 86 5.84 17.88 14.60
C GLU A 86 6.18 16.77 13.59
N LEU A 87 5.15 16.08 13.11
CA LEU A 87 5.27 15.01 12.12
C LEU A 87 5.82 15.55 10.79
N GLU A 88 5.28 16.65 10.29
CA GLU A 88 5.76 17.30 9.07
C GLU A 88 7.21 17.77 9.19
N ARG A 89 7.60 18.33 10.35
CA ARG A 89 8.99 18.71 10.63
C ARG A 89 9.91 17.50 10.65
N ALA A 90 9.48 16.38 11.21
CA ALA A 90 10.26 15.14 11.24
C ALA A 90 10.49 14.58 9.83
N ILE A 91 9.43 14.51 8.99
CA ILE A 91 9.55 14.09 7.58
C ILE A 91 10.52 15.02 6.84
N ARG A 92 10.33 16.34 6.97
CA ARG A 92 11.19 17.35 6.33
C ARG A 92 12.65 17.18 6.74
N ARG A 93 12.94 17.06 8.04
CA ARG A 93 14.32 16.95 8.54
C ARG A 93 15.01 15.68 8.05
N ILE A 94 14.30 14.54 8.02
CA ILE A 94 14.84 13.31 7.45
C ILE A 94 15.15 13.51 5.97
N ALA A 95 14.21 14.06 5.20
CA ALA A 95 14.40 14.29 3.77
C ALA A 95 15.58 15.25 3.49
N GLU A 96 15.69 16.37 4.21
CA GLU A 96 16.79 17.33 4.07
C GLU A 96 18.14 16.68 4.44
N THR A 97 18.18 15.83 5.47
CA THR A 97 19.40 15.07 5.85
C THR A 97 19.83 14.11 4.74
N ARG A 98 18.88 13.61 3.93
CA ARG A 98 19.15 12.79 2.75
C ARG A 98 19.37 13.61 1.46
N ALA A 99 19.55 14.93 1.60
CA ALA A 99 19.80 15.90 0.53
C ALA A 99 18.64 16.09 -0.46
N TYR A 100 17.39 15.87 -0.04
CA TYR A 100 16.22 16.25 -0.82
C TYR A 100 15.90 17.74 -0.64
N ARG A 101 15.47 18.40 -1.71
CA ARG A 101 14.84 19.73 -1.64
C ARG A 101 13.36 19.56 -1.35
N VAL A 102 12.91 19.98 -0.17
CA VAL A 102 11.54 19.75 0.30
C VAL A 102 10.63 20.94 0.02
N GLN A 103 9.58 20.72 -0.76
CA GLN A 103 8.45 21.64 -0.93
C GLN A 103 7.20 21.01 -0.33
N ALA A 104 6.31 21.83 0.24
CA ALA A 104 5.04 21.36 0.80
C ALA A 104 3.87 21.99 0.02
N SER A 105 2.78 21.24 -0.12
CA SER A 105 1.50 21.79 -0.57
C SER A 105 0.98 22.85 0.40
N ARG A 106 -0.04 23.61 -0.02
CA ARG A 106 -0.83 24.40 0.94
C ARG A 106 -1.42 23.49 2.01
N ASP A 107 -1.69 24.07 3.18
CA ASP A 107 -2.44 23.39 4.22
C ASP A 107 -3.85 23.12 3.72
N GLU A 108 -4.12 21.86 3.40
CA GLU A 108 -5.46 21.39 3.13
C GLU A 108 -5.94 20.62 4.36
N HIS A 109 -7.16 20.91 4.82
CA HIS A 109 -7.72 20.35 6.05
C HIS A 109 -7.75 18.82 6.09
N ALA A 110 -7.57 18.15 4.95
CA ALA A 110 -7.65 16.71 4.79
C ALA A 110 -6.28 16.00 4.73
N GLY A 111 -5.18 16.72 4.48
CA GLY A 111 -3.88 16.09 4.28
C GLY A 111 -2.75 17.07 3.93
N ARG A 112 -1.53 16.53 3.94
CA ARG A 112 -0.33 17.25 3.53
C ARG A 112 0.45 16.45 2.50
N LYS A 113 0.71 17.08 1.35
CA LYS A 113 1.66 16.56 0.37
C LYS A 113 3.01 17.26 0.47
N LEU A 114 4.07 16.48 0.58
CA LEU A 114 5.46 16.92 0.49
C LEU A 114 6.09 16.40 -0.82
N PHE A 115 6.75 17.30 -1.54
CA PHE A 115 7.50 17.03 -2.75
C PHE A 115 8.99 17.05 -2.42
N LEU A 116 9.64 15.89 -2.51
CA LEU A 116 11.06 15.70 -2.19
C LEU A 116 11.85 15.67 -3.49
N GLY A 117 12.32 16.83 -3.94
CA GLY A 117 13.10 16.98 -5.16
C GLY A 117 14.53 16.48 -5.01
N TYR A 118 15.06 15.80 -6.04
CA TYR A 118 16.43 15.31 -6.10
C TYR A 118 16.93 15.30 -7.55
N GLN A 119 18.24 15.09 -7.72
CA GLN A 119 18.84 14.83 -9.03
C GLN A 119 19.02 13.32 -9.20
N ALA A 120 18.42 12.77 -10.25
CA ALA A 120 18.49 11.36 -10.58
C ALA A 120 19.92 10.97 -11.03
N ALA A 121 20.23 9.67 -11.02
CA ALA A 121 21.53 9.18 -11.47
C ALA A 121 21.81 9.52 -12.95
N SER A 122 20.76 9.65 -13.76
CA SER A 122 20.80 10.14 -15.14
C SER A 122 21.16 11.62 -15.28
N GLY A 123 21.23 12.37 -14.17
CA GLY A 123 21.42 13.82 -14.14
C GLY A 123 20.14 14.64 -14.29
N THR A 124 18.99 14.01 -14.56
CA THR A 124 17.70 14.72 -14.68
C THR A 124 17.08 15.02 -13.31
N PRO A 125 16.44 16.18 -13.10
CA PRO A 125 15.68 16.42 -11.88
C PRO A 125 14.46 15.53 -11.79
N ASP A 126 14.15 15.03 -10.59
CA ASP A 126 12.95 14.24 -10.31
C ASP A 126 12.51 14.46 -8.86
N ARG A 127 11.38 13.87 -8.45
CA ARG A 127 10.84 13.99 -7.10
C ARG A 127 10.13 12.74 -6.60
N ILE A 128 10.15 12.56 -5.29
CA ILE A 128 9.27 11.65 -4.55
C ILE A 128 8.14 12.46 -3.93
N GLU A 129 6.92 11.92 -3.99
CA GLU A 129 5.77 12.49 -3.29
C GLU A 129 5.53 11.71 -2.00
N VAL A 130 5.36 12.44 -0.90
CA VAL A 130 4.92 11.90 0.40
C VAL A 130 3.61 12.58 0.74
N ASP A 131 2.52 11.81 0.82
CA ASP A 131 1.21 12.28 1.19
C ASP A 131 0.81 11.73 2.56
N VAL A 132 0.36 12.60 3.46
CA VAL A 132 -0.11 12.24 4.79
C VAL A 132 -1.57 12.63 4.92
N ASN A 133 -2.44 11.64 5.08
CA ASN A 133 -3.86 11.84 5.36
C ASN A 133 -4.10 11.92 6.88
N TYR A 134 -4.73 13.02 7.32
CA TYR A 134 -5.04 13.27 8.73
C TYR A 134 -6.52 13.02 9.09
N LEU A 135 -7.33 12.56 8.14
CA LEU A 135 -8.74 12.23 8.34
C LEU A 135 -8.94 10.79 8.84
N HIS A 136 -8.22 9.83 8.25
CA HIS A 136 -8.39 8.39 8.52
C HIS A 136 -7.54 7.94 9.71
N ARG A 137 -7.86 8.48 10.89
CA ARG A 137 -7.02 8.36 12.10
C ARG A 137 -7.14 7.03 12.83
N VAL A 138 -8.24 6.34 12.64
CA VAL A 138 -8.51 5.03 13.23
C VAL A 138 -8.51 4.01 12.09
N PRO A 139 -7.56 3.06 12.06
CA PRO A 139 -7.54 2.03 11.04
C PRO A 139 -8.77 1.12 11.20
N LEU A 140 -9.38 0.70 10.09
CA LEU A 140 -10.62 -0.09 10.10
C LEU A 140 -10.40 -1.53 10.57
N VAL A 141 -9.17 -2.00 10.42
CA VAL A 141 -8.68 -3.33 10.79
C VAL A 141 -7.28 -3.19 11.38
N SER A 142 -6.82 -4.21 12.11
CA SER A 142 -5.50 -4.19 12.73
C SER A 142 -4.39 -3.92 11.68
N PRO A 143 -3.49 -2.96 11.95
CA PRO A 143 -2.32 -2.73 11.10
C PRO A 143 -1.44 -3.97 10.96
N ILE A 144 -0.70 -4.05 9.86
CA ILE A 144 0.21 -5.16 9.58
C ILE A 144 1.63 -4.64 9.34
N GLU A 145 2.62 -5.46 9.67
CA GLU A 145 4.02 -5.19 9.34
C GLU A 145 4.47 -6.08 8.19
N ARG A 146 5.17 -5.49 7.23
CA ARG A 146 5.69 -6.19 6.05
C ARG A 146 7.05 -5.64 5.64
N THR A 147 7.89 -6.53 5.12
CA THR A 147 9.08 -6.16 4.36
C THR A 147 8.66 -5.68 2.98
N CYS A 148 9.03 -4.46 2.60
CA CYS A 148 8.79 -3.97 1.24
C CYS A 148 9.97 -4.33 0.32
N TRP A 149 9.64 -4.71 -0.90
CA TRP A 149 10.57 -5.16 -1.90
C TRP A 149 11.53 -4.04 -2.32
N GLN A 150 12.79 -4.44 -2.53
CA GLN A 150 13.87 -3.62 -3.07
C GLN A 150 14.66 -4.46 -4.07
N PRO A 151 15.16 -3.88 -5.18
CA PRO A 151 15.94 -4.62 -6.16
C PRO A 151 17.35 -4.93 -5.65
N GLY A 152 17.90 -6.07 -6.06
CA GLY A 152 19.31 -6.42 -5.85
C GLY A 152 19.78 -6.32 -4.40
N GLN A 153 20.80 -5.48 -4.18
CA GLN A 153 21.49 -5.32 -2.89
C GLN A 153 20.89 -4.23 -1.99
N TYR A 154 19.86 -3.53 -2.44
CA TYR A 154 19.28 -2.42 -1.69
C TYR A 154 18.49 -2.93 -0.47
N PRO A 155 18.62 -2.30 0.71
CA PRO A 155 18.04 -2.81 1.94
C PRO A 155 16.51 -2.72 1.91
N ALA A 156 15.85 -3.86 2.09
CA ALA A 156 14.40 -3.96 2.12
C ALA A 156 13.84 -3.40 3.46
N PRO A 157 13.07 -2.30 3.46
CA PRO A 157 12.56 -1.71 4.69
C PRO A 157 11.42 -2.54 5.30
N GLN A 158 11.35 -2.57 6.62
CA GLN A 158 10.12 -2.93 7.34
C GLN A 158 9.19 -1.73 7.36
N ALA A 159 7.92 -1.92 6.98
CA ALA A 159 6.91 -0.88 7.02
C ALA A 159 5.65 -1.35 7.75
N ARG A 160 5.08 -0.45 8.55
CA ARG A 160 3.73 -0.60 9.11
C ARG A 160 2.72 -0.13 8.06
N LEU A 161 1.75 -0.97 7.75
CA LEU A 161 0.75 -0.75 6.73
C LEU A 161 -0.65 -0.72 7.37
N VAL A 162 -1.61 -0.08 6.69
CA VAL A 162 -3.02 -0.37 6.95
C VAL A 162 -3.30 -1.84 6.62
N GLY A 163 -4.31 -2.44 7.27
CA GLY A 163 -4.63 -3.84 7.04
C GLY A 163 -5.07 -4.13 5.60
N MET A 164 -4.99 -5.40 5.21
CA MET A 164 -5.22 -5.81 3.82
C MET A 164 -6.64 -5.50 3.34
N GLU A 165 -7.64 -5.63 4.21
CA GLU A 165 -9.02 -5.25 3.94
C GLU A 165 -9.13 -3.76 3.57
N GLU A 166 -8.43 -2.89 4.30
CA GLU A 166 -8.42 -1.45 4.08
C GLU A 166 -7.66 -1.09 2.80
N LEU A 167 -6.54 -1.76 2.51
CA LEU A 167 -5.83 -1.63 1.22
C LEU A 167 -6.74 -2.01 0.04
N ALA A 168 -7.40 -3.16 0.10
CA ALA A 168 -8.29 -3.64 -0.95
C ALA A 168 -9.48 -2.69 -1.15
N ALA A 169 -10.14 -2.28 -0.07
CA ALA A 169 -11.24 -1.31 -0.12
C ALA A 169 -10.79 0.01 -0.75
N GLY A 170 -9.63 0.54 -0.34
CA GLY A 170 -9.08 1.78 -0.89
C GLY A 170 -8.80 1.69 -2.39
N LYS A 171 -8.38 0.52 -2.90
CA LYS A 171 -8.19 0.31 -4.35
C LYS A 171 -9.47 0.22 -5.14
N LEU A 172 -10.48 -0.45 -4.60
CA LEU A 172 -11.80 -0.51 -5.22
C LEU A 172 -12.45 0.87 -5.26
N CYS A 173 -12.39 1.64 -4.15
CA CYS A 173 -12.85 3.02 -4.12
C CYS A 173 -12.10 3.89 -5.14
N ALA A 174 -10.78 3.79 -5.22
CA ALA A 174 -9.98 4.55 -6.19
C ALA A 174 -10.33 4.21 -7.65
N LEU A 175 -10.59 2.93 -7.95
CA LEU A 175 -11.05 2.51 -9.27
C LEU A 175 -12.41 3.11 -9.61
N LEU A 176 -13.38 3.04 -8.69
CA LEU A 176 -14.73 3.56 -8.92
C LEU A 176 -14.77 5.07 -9.05
N ASP A 177 -13.92 5.78 -8.29
CA ASP A 177 -13.86 7.24 -8.27
C ASP A 177 -13.12 7.81 -9.49
N ARG A 178 -11.95 7.26 -9.83
CA ARG A 178 -11.04 7.85 -10.82
C ARG A 178 -10.95 7.10 -12.13
N ALA A 179 -11.27 5.80 -12.14
CA ALA A 179 -11.15 4.90 -13.28
C ALA A 179 -9.77 4.93 -13.98
N ALA A 180 -8.68 5.19 -13.26
CA ALA A 180 -7.34 5.27 -13.86
C ALA A 180 -6.81 3.85 -14.21
N PRO A 181 -5.99 3.70 -15.27
CA PRO A 181 -5.46 2.38 -15.67
C PRO A 181 -4.72 1.62 -14.56
N ARG A 182 -3.99 2.34 -13.69
CA ARG A 182 -3.31 1.75 -12.53
C ARG A 182 -4.27 1.24 -11.45
N ASP A 183 -5.42 1.89 -11.30
CA ASP A 183 -6.43 1.49 -10.32
C ASP A 183 -7.14 0.21 -10.81
N LEU A 184 -7.40 0.11 -12.12
CA LEU A 184 -7.89 -1.13 -12.74
C LEU A 184 -6.89 -2.27 -12.58
N TYR A 185 -5.61 -2.01 -12.86
CA TYR A 185 -4.54 -2.99 -12.69
C TYR A 185 -4.50 -3.53 -11.25
N ASP A 186 -4.49 -2.64 -10.26
CA ASP A 186 -4.46 -3.03 -8.86
C ASP A 186 -5.70 -3.86 -8.50
N ALA A 187 -6.89 -3.40 -8.88
CA ALA A 187 -8.15 -4.05 -8.55
C ALA A 187 -8.24 -5.48 -9.11
N VAL A 188 -7.82 -5.70 -10.37
CA VAL A 188 -7.81 -7.03 -11.00
C VAL A 188 -6.87 -8.00 -10.29
N ARG A 189 -5.79 -7.50 -9.68
CA ARG A 189 -4.80 -8.31 -8.97
C ARG A 189 -5.14 -8.58 -7.51
N LEU A 190 -6.09 -7.82 -6.93
CA LEU A 190 -6.41 -8.00 -5.53
C LEU A 190 -6.81 -9.45 -5.19
N PRO A 191 -7.67 -10.18 -5.96
CA PRO A 191 -8.05 -11.56 -5.60
C PRO A 191 -6.87 -12.50 -5.37
N GLU A 192 -5.76 -12.29 -6.08
CA GLU A 192 -4.50 -13.03 -5.86
C GLU A 192 -3.81 -12.56 -4.58
N LEU A 193 -3.63 -11.25 -4.42
CA LEU A 193 -2.89 -10.64 -3.30
C LEU A 193 -3.60 -10.74 -1.94
N ALA A 194 -4.93 -10.73 -1.92
CA ALA A 194 -5.72 -10.84 -0.68
C ALA A 194 -6.55 -12.11 -0.63
N ARG A 195 -6.14 -13.19 -1.32
CA ARG A 195 -6.85 -14.49 -1.33
C ARG A 195 -7.21 -14.96 0.08
N HIS A 196 -6.28 -14.79 1.03
CA HIS A 196 -6.47 -15.11 2.44
C HIS A 196 -7.54 -14.27 3.13
N VAL A 197 -7.76 -13.02 2.72
CA VAL A 197 -8.83 -12.13 3.21
C VAL A 197 -10.17 -12.49 2.57
N TRP A 198 -10.18 -12.68 1.25
CA TRP A 198 -11.40 -13.05 0.49
C TRP A 198 -12.01 -14.36 0.97
N ALA A 199 -11.17 -15.32 1.38
CA ALA A 199 -11.61 -16.59 1.91
C ALA A 199 -12.12 -16.52 3.37
N THR A 200 -12.01 -15.38 4.06
CA THR A 200 -12.44 -15.28 5.46
C THR A 200 -13.98 -15.36 5.59
N PRO A 201 -14.50 -15.93 6.70
CA PRO A 201 -15.92 -15.86 7.00
C PRO A 201 -16.43 -14.42 7.14
N ARG A 202 -15.59 -13.50 7.65
CA ARG A 202 -15.93 -12.08 7.80
C ARG A 202 -16.23 -11.43 6.45
N PHE A 203 -15.34 -11.63 5.47
CA PHE A 203 -15.53 -11.09 4.13
C PHE A 203 -16.71 -11.77 3.40
N ARG A 204 -16.79 -13.10 3.46
CA ARG A 204 -17.91 -13.86 2.85
C ARG A 204 -19.27 -13.48 3.42
N GLY A 205 -19.37 -13.32 4.74
CA GLY A 205 -20.59 -12.87 5.42
C GLY A 205 -21.01 -11.46 5.01
N ALA A 206 -20.06 -10.54 4.82
CA ALA A 206 -20.34 -9.20 4.31
C ALA A 206 -20.86 -9.20 2.86
N CYS A 207 -20.42 -10.16 2.04
CA CYS A 207 -20.90 -10.35 0.66
C CYS A 207 -22.15 -11.25 0.56
N GLY A 208 -22.89 -11.47 1.66
CA GLY A 208 -24.11 -12.28 1.67
C GLY A 208 -23.89 -13.79 1.48
N HIS A 209 -22.65 -14.28 1.54
CA HIS A 209 -22.35 -15.70 1.49
C HIS A 209 -22.40 -16.28 2.90
N SER A 210 -23.57 -16.81 3.27
CA SER A 210 -23.71 -17.66 4.48
C SER A 210 -22.82 -18.91 4.33
N PRO A 211 -22.11 -19.36 5.39
CA PRO A 211 -21.34 -20.59 5.32
C PRO A 211 -22.30 -21.78 5.13
N ALA A 212 -22.33 -22.29 3.91
CA ALA A 212 -23.02 -23.47 3.38
C ALA A 212 -23.92 -24.28 4.34
N SER A 213 -25.23 -24.33 4.02
CA SER A 213 -26.03 -25.53 4.25
C SER A 213 -25.67 -26.57 3.17
N GLY A 214 -24.45 -27.08 3.21
CA GLY A 214 -23.97 -28.19 2.39
C GLY A 214 -24.39 -29.52 3.01
N ALA A 215 -25.69 -29.80 3.03
CA ALA A 215 -26.22 -31.14 3.26
C ALA A 215 -27.16 -31.47 2.09
N LEU A 216 -26.58 -31.85 0.96
CA LEU A 216 -27.30 -32.63 -0.04
C LEU A 216 -27.62 -33.99 0.58
N VAL A 217 -28.76 -34.06 1.26
CA VAL A 217 -29.40 -35.33 1.58
C VAL A 217 -29.88 -35.89 0.25
N HIS A 218 -29.13 -36.86 -0.27
CA HIS A 218 -29.60 -37.76 -1.32
C HIS A 218 -30.84 -38.50 -0.78
N ARG A 219 -32.03 -37.93 -0.98
CA ARG A 219 -33.27 -38.71 -0.91
C ARG A 219 -33.36 -39.48 -2.22
N GLY A 220 -32.94 -40.75 -2.17
CA GLY A 220 -33.22 -41.70 -3.24
C GLY A 220 -34.74 -41.78 -3.48
N PRO A 221 -35.19 -41.95 -4.74
CA PRO A 221 -36.62 -42.03 -5.01
C PRO A 221 -37.16 -43.35 -4.45
N THR A 222 -38.00 -43.25 -3.41
CA THR A 222 -38.94 -44.29 -3.04
C THR A 222 -39.89 -44.52 -4.21
N GLY A 223 -39.75 -45.66 -4.88
CA GLY A 223 -40.59 -46.01 -6.02
C GLY A 223 -42.05 -46.29 -5.64
N PRO A 224 -42.98 -46.24 -6.61
CA PRO A 224 -44.28 -46.88 -6.47
C PRO A 224 -44.27 -48.27 -7.12
N ARG A 225 -44.69 -49.29 -6.34
CA ARG A 225 -45.11 -50.60 -6.84
C ARG A 225 -46.48 -50.49 -7.50
N VAL A 226 -46.58 -50.78 -8.79
CA VAL A 226 -47.77 -51.27 -9.54
C VAL A 226 -47.18 -51.90 -10.81
N GLY A 227 -47.40 -53.12 -11.31
CA GLY A 227 -48.46 -54.12 -11.22
C GLY A 227 -48.81 -54.56 -12.66
N ARG A 228 -48.90 -55.88 -12.93
CA ARG A 228 -49.31 -56.62 -14.17
C ARG A 228 -48.14 -57.03 -15.10
N CYS A 229 -47.82 -58.33 -15.24
CA CYS A 229 -48.49 -59.45 -15.94
C CYS A 229 -48.29 -59.43 -17.47
N ASN A 230 -47.29 -60.18 -17.96
CA ASN A 230 -47.46 -61.44 -18.69
C ASN A 230 -46.13 -62.22 -18.67
#